data_AF-A0A4Q0MK01-F1
#
_entry.id   AF-A0A4Q0MK01-F1
#
_cell.length_a   1.000
_cell.length_b   1.000
_cell.length_c   1.000
_cell.angle_alpha   90.00
_cell.angle_beta   90.00
_cell.angle_gamma   90.00
#
_symmetry.space_group_name_H-M   'P 1'
#
loop_
_entity.id
_entity.type
_entity.pdbx_description
1 polymer ?
#
loop_
_entity_poly.entity_id
_entity_poly.type
_entity_poly.pdbx_seq_one_letter_code
_entity_poly.pdbx_strand_id
1 'polypeptide(L)'
;MRQGGGRALPRPRRPSARAVAAGHRRREASAMNRIARAAMTAAALMLLTGAVWAQEAFRYHGPGQLAVGSGRKDDRTVYLRGMYFPLQAGPQHQNAHAYANSQIHPVAGPGNAVGNYAYPWRDTYCEKRSWDMPLCPGKTGHQGLDIRPQKATANAFPAFAMDDGVVASITNNTTVTIRANAGYVCRYLHLDRSSITQAGLKIGSAIKRGDLVGRVSNIMGGVPNTTIHLHFDCYKSISGKVVRLPIFASLIAAYRRAWGLDDLDRGGQLAVDPIREMGAFAVASSNDGTPVGPAVAAAADAALPKSLRTKNFGAITPSTEPAAWPAYILKWPGLIRSVEIRDAFGKIIPAFATDEAGVGLWWYWMVQRAGFGASGVVSFEKIALKYSGASTVDEPVVAKYVTAYSGAAERPGLSKQYFGRFVDRKESLDLADLEIRWRIAQTLFHNEAGRTGSVDRATYDRGVALADRILANGFEVGAVAVAGGTPAAGGGVGAAAAPPGSVTITTPAAVGGPTAGAAGGAATTVGASGAAAAVTPTPVLTGTASATASAGGVEIVVGGRYTVRVPPGADPAMVSALLDILDRRR
;
A
#
# COMPACT_ATOMS: atom_id res chain seq x y z
N MET A 1 -8.40 -35.28 112.09
CA MET A 1 -7.76 -34.17 111.34
C MET A 1 -6.91 -34.75 110.22
N ARG A 2 -7.35 -34.68 108.96
CA ARG A 2 -6.69 -35.32 107.82
C ARG A 2 -6.02 -34.26 106.93
N GLN A 3 -4.70 -34.35 106.77
CA GLN A 3 -3.89 -33.56 105.85
C GLN A 3 -4.17 -34.01 104.40
N GLY A 4 -4.50 -33.07 103.52
CA GLY A 4 -4.70 -33.28 102.08
C GLY A 4 -3.51 -32.76 101.28
N GLY A 5 -2.83 -33.67 100.55
CA GLY A 5 -1.66 -33.37 99.74
C GLY A 5 -1.99 -32.63 98.44
N GLY A 6 -1.30 -31.51 98.21
CA GLY A 6 -1.29 -30.79 96.94
C GLY A 6 -0.40 -31.47 95.90
N ARG A 7 -0.99 -31.85 94.76
CA ARG A 7 -0.29 -32.44 93.60
C ARG A 7 0.00 -31.33 92.60
N ALA A 8 1.27 -30.98 92.41
CA ALA A 8 1.71 -29.96 91.45
C ALA A 8 1.57 -30.46 90.00
N LEU A 9 1.01 -29.62 89.11
CA LEU A 9 0.93 -29.85 87.66
C LEU A 9 2.30 -29.59 87.00
N PRO A 10 2.75 -30.41 86.03
CA PRO A 10 4.04 -30.23 85.38
C PRO A 10 4.01 -29.10 84.34
N ARG A 11 5.03 -28.23 84.37
CA ARG A 11 5.24 -27.17 83.38
C ARG A 11 5.52 -27.75 81.98
N PRO A 12 5.01 -27.14 80.90
CA PRO A 12 5.28 -27.59 79.53
C PRO A 12 6.77 -27.44 79.18
N ARG A 13 7.37 -28.51 78.65
CA ARG A 13 8.76 -28.53 78.18
C ARG A 13 8.90 -27.60 76.96
N ARG A 14 9.82 -26.64 77.05
CA ARG A 14 10.24 -25.81 75.91
C ARG A 14 10.84 -26.72 74.82
N PRO A 15 10.49 -26.53 73.54
CA PRO A 15 11.08 -27.30 72.45
C PRO A 15 12.58 -27.01 72.37
N SER A 16 13.37 -28.06 72.13
CA SER A 16 14.82 -27.93 72.01
C SER A 16 15.20 -27.04 70.82
N ALA A 17 16.32 -26.32 70.93
CA ALA A 17 16.84 -25.45 69.89
C ALA A 17 16.97 -26.15 68.51
N ARG A 18 17.16 -27.47 68.51
CA ARG A 18 17.25 -28.31 67.30
C ARG A 18 15.91 -28.40 66.55
N ALA A 19 14.78 -28.39 67.26
CA ALA A 19 13.45 -28.42 66.65
C ALA A 19 13.07 -27.06 66.01
N VAL A 20 13.52 -25.96 66.61
CA VAL A 20 13.29 -24.60 66.08
C VAL A 20 14.09 -24.39 64.78
N ALA A 21 15.35 -24.84 64.74
CA ALA A 21 16.20 -24.74 63.54
C ALA A 21 15.73 -25.61 62.36
N ALA A 22 15.05 -26.73 62.63
CA ALA A 22 14.45 -27.57 61.58
C ALA A 22 13.18 -26.94 60.98
N GLY A 23 12.42 -26.21 61.80
CA GLY A 23 11.24 -25.45 61.36
C GLY A 23 11.58 -24.29 60.43
N HIS A 24 12.66 -23.54 60.72
CA HIS A 24 13.12 -22.45 59.86
C HIS A 24 13.59 -22.94 58.49
N ARG A 25 14.41 -24.00 58.44
CA ARG A 25 14.90 -24.56 57.16
C ARG A 25 13.78 -25.11 56.26
N ARG A 26 12.72 -25.68 56.83
CA ARG A 26 11.54 -26.13 56.04
C ARG A 26 10.71 -24.96 55.49
N ARG A 27 10.65 -23.83 56.20
CA ARG A 27 9.92 -22.64 55.72
C ARG A 27 10.68 -21.93 54.60
N GLU A 28 12.01 -21.86 54.67
CA GLU A 28 12.85 -21.30 53.61
C GLU A 28 12.81 -22.13 52.33
N ALA A 29 12.91 -23.47 52.43
CA ALA A 29 12.80 -24.35 51.27
C ALA A 29 11.43 -24.28 50.58
N SER A 30 10.34 -24.09 51.34
CA SER A 30 8.99 -23.93 50.77
C SER A 30 8.78 -22.56 50.12
N ALA A 31 9.40 -21.50 50.64
CA ALA A 31 9.38 -20.17 50.03
C ALA A 31 10.19 -20.14 48.71
N MET A 32 11.38 -20.74 48.68
CA MET A 32 12.20 -20.82 47.47
C MET A 32 11.54 -21.63 46.34
N ASN A 33 10.83 -22.71 46.66
CA ASN A 33 10.09 -23.50 45.65
C ASN A 33 8.87 -22.75 45.08
N ARG A 34 8.25 -21.84 45.84
CA ARG A 34 7.15 -21.00 45.36
C ARG A 34 7.66 -19.87 44.45
N ILE A 35 8.81 -19.29 44.78
CA ILE A 35 9.47 -18.26 43.96
C ILE A 35 9.98 -18.87 42.65
N ALA A 36 10.59 -20.07 42.69
CA ALA A 36 11.07 -20.76 41.49
C ALA A 36 9.92 -21.18 40.54
N ARG A 37 8.78 -21.63 41.08
CA ARG A 37 7.58 -21.95 40.27
C ARG A 37 6.91 -20.69 39.72
N ALA A 38 6.81 -19.61 40.48
CA ALA A 38 6.30 -18.33 39.99
C ALA A 38 7.19 -17.74 38.88
N ALA A 39 8.52 -17.85 39.01
CA ALA A 39 9.47 -17.42 37.99
C ALA A 39 9.39 -18.25 36.70
N MET A 40 9.24 -19.58 36.80
CA MET A 40 9.05 -20.45 35.63
C MET A 40 7.69 -20.22 34.93
N THR A 41 6.63 -19.92 35.68
CA THR A 41 5.31 -19.62 35.10
C THR A 41 5.29 -18.23 34.44
N ALA A 42 5.98 -17.24 35.01
CA ALA A 42 6.17 -15.92 34.40
C ALA A 42 7.06 -15.98 33.14
N ALA A 43 8.11 -16.81 33.13
CA ALA A 43 8.94 -17.03 31.95
C ALA A 43 8.17 -17.74 30.82
N ALA A 44 7.32 -18.72 31.14
CA ALA A 44 6.44 -19.38 30.17
C ALA A 44 5.35 -18.43 29.63
N LEU A 45 4.82 -17.52 30.46
CA LEU A 45 3.82 -16.53 30.04
C LEU A 45 4.46 -15.36 29.25
N MET A 46 5.71 -14.98 29.54
CA MET A 46 6.48 -14.00 28.75
C MET A 46 6.96 -14.55 27.40
N LEU A 47 7.15 -15.87 27.27
CA LEU A 47 7.44 -16.52 25.99
C LEU A 47 6.21 -16.61 25.06
N LEU A 48 5.00 -16.42 25.59
CA LEU A 48 3.74 -16.44 24.83
C LEU A 48 3.28 -15.06 24.34
N THR A 49 3.92 -13.96 24.75
CA THR A 49 3.58 -12.59 24.33
C THR A 49 4.71 -11.86 23.57
N GLY A 50 5.75 -12.58 23.17
CA GLY A 50 7.01 -12.01 22.67
C GLY A 50 7.16 -11.86 21.15
N ALA A 51 6.14 -12.15 20.33
CA ALA A 51 6.17 -11.75 18.93
C ALA A 51 5.74 -10.28 18.84
N VAL A 52 6.66 -9.37 19.15
CA VAL A 52 6.62 -8.03 18.58
C VAL A 52 6.80 -8.24 17.08
N TRP A 53 5.70 -8.46 16.37
CA TRP A 53 5.70 -8.50 14.91
C TRP A 53 6.30 -7.18 14.47
N ALA A 54 7.51 -7.22 13.92
CA ALA A 54 8.08 -6.07 13.22
C ALA A 54 7.05 -5.68 12.16
N GLN A 55 6.30 -4.63 12.44
CA GLN A 55 5.10 -4.31 11.68
C GLN A 55 5.56 -3.89 10.29
N GLU A 56 5.31 -4.75 9.32
CA GLU A 56 5.83 -4.58 7.97
C GLU A 56 5.31 -3.28 7.34
N ALA A 57 6.23 -2.43 6.88
CA ALA A 57 5.92 -1.19 6.17
C ALA A 57 5.42 -1.42 4.74
N PHE A 58 5.06 -2.66 4.38
CA PHE A 58 4.64 -3.03 3.05
C PHE A 58 3.47 -2.18 2.58
N ARG A 59 3.71 -1.49 1.47
CA ARG A 59 2.74 -0.71 0.70
C ARG A 59 2.94 -1.02 -0.77
N TYR A 60 1.88 -0.91 -1.56
CA TYR A 60 1.92 -1.16 -3.01
C TYR A 60 0.87 -0.34 -3.74
N HIS A 61 1.15 0.01 -4.99
CA HIS A 61 0.16 0.57 -5.91
C HIS A 61 -0.75 -0.53 -6.46
N GLY A 62 -2.00 -0.19 -6.82
CA GLY A 62 -2.91 -1.17 -7.41
C GLY A 62 -2.37 -1.79 -8.71
N PRO A 63 -2.75 -3.04 -9.06
CA PRO A 63 -2.33 -3.69 -10.31
C PRO A 63 -2.53 -2.81 -11.55
N GLY A 64 -1.56 -2.82 -12.47
CA GLY A 64 -1.57 -1.95 -13.65
C GLY A 64 -1.14 -0.49 -13.43
N GLN A 65 -0.86 -0.06 -12.19
CA GLN A 65 -0.26 1.25 -11.92
C GLN A 65 1.26 1.21 -12.05
N LEU A 66 1.75 1.75 -13.16
CA LEU A 66 3.19 1.82 -13.48
C LEU A 66 3.82 3.11 -12.93
N ALA A 67 5.15 3.17 -12.93
CA ALA A 67 5.89 4.41 -12.63
C ALA A 67 5.65 5.50 -13.69
N VAL A 68 5.60 5.10 -14.97
CA VAL A 68 5.26 5.96 -16.11
C VAL A 68 4.25 5.23 -16.99
N GLY A 69 3.20 5.94 -17.39
CA GLY A 69 2.13 5.40 -18.22
C GLY A 69 1.09 4.59 -17.43
N SER A 70 0.39 3.70 -18.11
CA SER A 70 -0.67 2.88 -17.54
C SER A 70 -0.56 1.47 -18.09
N GLY A 71 -0.46 0.50 -17.18
CA GLY A 71 -0.44 -0.91 -17.50
C GLY A 71 -1.84 -1.44 -17.68
N ARG A 72 -2.00 -2.75 -17.46
CA ARG A 72 -3.30 -3.41 -17.51
C ARG A 72 -4.10 -3.10 -16.25
N LYS A 73 -4.78 -1.95 -16.24
CA LYS A 73 -5.71 -1.54 -15.18
C LYS A 73 -6.87 -2.53 -15.08
N ASP A 74 -7.46 -2.62 -13.89
CA ASP A 74 -8.64 -3.46 -13.55
C ASP A 74 -8.44 -4.98 -13.61
N ASP A 75 -7.26 -5.47 -14.00
CA ASP A 75 -6.90 -6.88 -13.89
C ASP A 75 -6.28 -7.17 -12.51
N ARG A 76 -7.13 -7.65 -11.59
CA ARG A 76 -6.73 -8.07 -10.24
C ARG A 76 -6.57 -9.58 -10.11
N THR A 77 -6.48 -10.29 -11.24
CA THR A 77 -6.46 -11.75 -11.26
C THR A 77 -5.19 -12.29 -10.59
N VAL A 78 -5.36 -13.17 -9.60
CA VAL A 78 -4.29 -13.97 -8.99
C VAL A 78 -4.06 -15.20 -9.85
N TYR A 79 -3.31 -15.04 -10.95
CA TYR A 79 -3.00 -16.12 -11.89
C TYR A 79 -2.24 -17.30 -11.26
N LEU A 80 -1.33 -17.03 -10.32
CA LEU A 80 -0.47 -18.01 -9.67
C LEU A 80 -0.88 -18.19 -8.19
N ARG A 81 -2.08 -18.76 -7.99
CA ARG A 81 -2.65 -18.98 -6.65
C ARG A 81 -1.76 -19.89 -5.81
N GLY A 82 -1.55 -19.56 -4.54
CA GLY A 82 -0.75 -20.38 -3.61
C GLY A 82 0.75 -20.47 -3.92
N MET A 83 1.26 -19.69 -4.88
CA MET A 83 2.69 -19.66 -5.20
C MET A 83 3.55 -19.28 -3.97
N TYR A 84 4.74 -19.85 -3.88
CA TYR A 84 5.79 -19.38 -2.98
C TYR A 84 6.40 -18.08 -3.53
N PHE A 85 6.71 -17.14 -2.65
CA PHE A 85 7.29 -15.87 -3.08
C PHE A 85 8.72 -16.11 -3.62
N PRO A 86 9.05 -15.68 -4.85
CA PRO A 86 10.24 -16.18 -5.57
C PRO A 86 11.57 -15.59 -5.10
N LEU A 87 11.54 -14.77 -4.05
CA LEU A 87 12.69 -14.12 -3.44
C LEU A 87 12.62 -14.27 -1.92
N GLN A 88 13.75 -14.31 -1.23
CA GLN A 88 13.79 -14.35 0.22
C GLN A 88 13.02 -13.17 0.85
N ALA A 89 11.94 -13.47 1.58
CA ALA A 89 11.15 -12.49 2.30
C ALA A 89 10.44 -13.08 3.52
N GLY A 90 10.16 -12.24 4.51
CA GLY A 90 9.33 -12.58 5.66
C GLY A 90 10.11 -12.78 6.98
N PRO A 91 9.39 -12.89 8.11
CA PRO A 91 9.98 -13.04 9.44
C PRO A 91 10.91 -14.25 9.59
N GLN A 92 10.59 -15.36 8.93
CA GLN A 92 11.40 -16.58 8.88
C GLN A 92 12.79 -16.38 8.24
N HIS A 93 12.99 -15.25 7.57
CA HIS A 93 14.24 -14.88 6.91
C HIS A 93 14.84 -13.60 7.51
N GLN A 94 14.84 -13.49 8.84
CA GLN A 94 15.40 -12.32 9.55
C GLN A 94 14.69 -11.01 9.15
N ASN A 95 13.36 -11.07 9.00
CA ASN A 95 12.55 -9.96 8.51
C ASN A 95 13.02 -9.43 7.14
N ALA A 96 13.38 -10.33 6.22
CA ALA A 96 13.84 -9.94 4.90
C ALA A 96 12.71 -9.25 4.12
N HIS A 97 13.02 -8.08 3.56
CA HIS A 97 12.11 -7.32 2.71
C HIS A 97 12.43 -7.52 1.23
N ALA A 98 11.43 -7.27 0.37
CA ALA A 98 11.58 -7.24 -1.07
C ALA A 98 10.87 -6.01 -1.64
N TYR A 99 11.33 -5.51 -2.78
CA TYR A 99 10.85 -4.28 -3.40
C TYR A 99 10.58 -4.47 -4.88
N ALA A 100 9.30 -4.52 -5.29
CA ALA A 100 8.94 -4.61 -6.70
C ALA A 100 8.76 -3.21 -7.28
N ASN A 101 9.66 -2.77 -8.16
CA ASN A 101 9.67 -1.42 -8.73
C ASN A 101 10.38 -1.43 -10.09
N SER A 102 10.18 -0.37 -10.86
CA SER A 102 10.81 -0.23 -12.18
C SER A 102 12.35 -0.24 -12.11
N GLN A 103 12.96 -0.92 -13.09
CA GLN A 103 14.39 -0.84 -13.37
C GLN A 103 14.78 0.45 -14.12
N ILE A 104 13.94 0.96 -15.02
CA ILE A 104 14.28 2.10 -15.92
C ILE A 104 13.70 3.45 -15.47
N HIS A 105 12.72 3.42 -14.59
CA HIS A 105 12.08 4.58 -13.96
C HIS A 105 12.30 4.45 -12.44
N PRO A 106 13.55 4.58 -11.97
CA PRO A 106 13.90 4.37 -10.58
C PRO A 106 13.13 5.34 -9.68
N VAL A 107 12.77 4.85 -8.48
CA VAL A 107 12.07 5.63 -7.46
C VAL A 107 12.96 6.75 -6.92
N ALA A 108 14.25 6.49 -6.74
CA ALA A 108 15.20 7.47 -6.26
C ALA A 108 16.63 7.10 -6.67
N GLY A 109 17.26 8.00 -7.44
CA GLY A 109 18.65 7.87 -7.88
C GLY A 109 18.89 6.77 -8.93
N PRO A 110 20.06 6.77 -9.57
CA PRO A 110 20.36 5.80 -10.62
C PRO A 110 20.59 4.40 -10.06
N GLY A 111 20.21 3.39 -10.84
CA GLY A 111 20.62 2.00 -10.66
C GLY A 111 20.31 1.42 -9.28
N ASN A 112 21.37 1.07 -8.54
CA ASN A 112 21.31 0.38 -7.24
C ASN A 112 21.18 1.32 -6.02
N ALA A 113 20.84 2.59 -6.23
CA ALA A 113 20.65 3.54 -5.15
C ALA A 113 19.66 3.02 -4.09
N VAL A 114 19.95 3.28 -2.81
CA VAL A 114 19.18 2.76 -1.65
C VAL A 114 17.69 3.12 -1.76
N GLY A 115 17.36 4.29 -2.29
CA GLY A 115 15.96 4.71 -2.44
C GLY A 115 15.15 3.90 -3.47
N ASN A 116 15.80 3.09 -4.32
CA ASN A 116 15.10 2.14 -5.21
C ASN A 116 14.65 0.87 -4.48
N TYR A 117 15.14 0.64 -3.25
CA TYR A 117 14.85 -0.49 -2.39
C TYR A 117 13.83 -0.09 -1.31
N ALA A 118 12.71 0.47 -1.76
CA ALA A 118 11.70 1.07 -0.90
C ALA A 118 10.28 0.72 -1.36
N TYR A 119 9.33 0.78 -0.43
CA TYR A 119 7.90 0.82 -0.71
C TYR A 119 7.47 2.26 -1.09
N PRO A 120 6.31 2.43 -1.75
CA PRO A 120 5.38 1.41 -2.21
C PRO A 120 5.88 0.65 -3.45
N TRP A 121 5.52 -0.64 -3.57
CA TRP A 121 5.73 -1.39 -4.80
C TRP A 121 4.94 -0.80 -5.97
N ARG A 122 5.47 -0.92 -7.17
CA ARG A 122 4.80 -0.57 -8.43
C ARG A 122 4.83 -1.73 -9.39
N ASP A 123 3.76 -1.85 -10.16
CA ASP A 123 3.72 -2.80 -11.25
C ASP A 123 4.73 -2.39 -12.33
N THR A 124 5.43 -3.36 -12.89
CA THR A 124 6.34 -3.16 -14.01
C THR A 124 5.93 -3.98 -15.23
N TYR A 125 4.89 -4.81 -15.14
CA TYR A 125 4.29 -5.47 -16.28
C TYR A 125 3.71 -4.41 -17.24
N CYS A 126 3.92 -4.57 -18.55
CA CYS A 126 3.59 -3.54 -19.55
C CYS A 126 4.42 -2.24 -19.50
N GLU A 127 5.42 -2.13 -18.63
CA GLU A 127 6.34 -0.99 -18.71
C GLU A 127 6.95 -0.89 -20.11
N LYS A 128 7.03 0.32 -20.67
CA LYS A 128 7.40 0.53 -22.08
C LYS A 128 8.74 -0.16 -22.40
N ARG A 129 8.65 -1.19 -23.25
CA ARG A 129 9.74 -2.00 -23.84
C ARG A 129 9.29 -2.46 -25.22
N SER A 130 10.20 -3.04 -25.98
CA SER A 130 9.95 -3.53 -27.35
C SER A 130 9.44 -4.97 -27.44
N TRP A 131 9.18 -5.66 -26.32
CA TRP A 131 8.71 -7.04 -26.36
C TRP A 131 7.23 -7.14 -26.70
N ASP A 132 6.85 -8.14 -27.50
CA ASP A 132 5.45 -8.49 -27.76
C ASP A 132 4.75 -8.94 -26.48
N MET A 133 3.71 -8.19 -26.10
CA MET A 133 2.96 -8.34 -24.87
C MET A 133 1.46 -8.15 -25.16
N PRO A 134 0.78 -9.17 -25.69
CA PRO A 134 -0.58 -9.04 -26.21
C PRO A 134 -1.64 -8.67 -25.15
N LEU A 135 -1.35 -8.88 -23.87
CA LEU A 135 -2.24 -8.47 -22.77
C LEU A 135 -2.02 -7.01 -22.32
N CYS A 136 -1.00 -6.33 -22.85
CA CYS A 136 -0.75 -4.93 -22.55
C CYS A 136 -1.56 -4.01 -23.46
N PRO A 137 -2.04 -2.86 -22.98
CA PRO A 137 -2.78 -1.91 -23.81
C PRO A 137 -2.02 -1.50 -25.08
N GLY A 138 -0.70 -1.30 -24.97
CA GLY A 138 0.17 -0.96 -26.11
C GLY A 138 0.64 -2.16 -26.94
N LYS A 139 0.18 -3.39 -26.65
CA LYS A 139 0.63 -4.68 -27.22
C LYS A 139 2.13 -4.97 -27.11
N THR A 140 2.88 -4.06 -26.49
CA THR A 140 4.28 -4.19 -26.19
C THR A 140 4.54 -3.78 -24.75
N GLY A 141 5.61 -4.29 -24.15
CA GLY A 141 5.98 -3.91 -22.80
C GLY A 141 6.92 -4.88 -22.12
N HIS A 142 7.10 -4.69 -20.82
CA HIS A 142 7.95 -5.52 -20.00
C HIS A 142 7.27 -6.86 -19.66
N GLN A 143 8.06 -7.94 -19.71
CA GLN A 143 7.60 -9.33 -19.74
C GLN A 143 7.18 -9.91 -18.38
N GLY A 144 7.53 -9.24 -17.29
CA GLY A 144 7.34 -9.72 -15.93
C GLY A 144 7.55 -8.60 -14.92
N LEU A 145 8.01 -8.99 -13.73
CA LEU A 145 8.34 -8.05 -12.68
C LEU A 145 9.82 -8.06 -12.30
N ASP A 146 10.30 -6.89 -11.91
CA ASP A 146 11.61 -6.70 -11.32
C ASP A 146 11.45 -6.59 -9.79
N ILE A 147 12.00 -7.55 -9.06
CA ILE A 147 11.91 -7.64 -7.60
C ILE A 147 13.31 -7.47 -7.01
N ARG A 148 13.52 -6.37 -6.29
CA ARG A 148 14.76 -6.09 -5.58
C ARG A 148 14.77 -6.80 -4.23
N PRO A 149 15.93 -7.35 -3.80
CA PRO A 149 16.09 -7.91 -2.46
C PRO A 149 16.16 -6.81 -1.39
N GLN A 150 16.41 -7.16 -0.13
CA GLN A 150 16.46 -6.19 0.97
C GLN A 150 17.53 -5.09 0.81
N LYS A 151 18.63 -5.40 0.12
CA LYS A 151 19.72 -4.45 -0.19
C LYS A 151 20.41 -4.82 -1.50
N ALA A 152 21.08 -3.86 -2.10
CA ALA A 152 21.82 -4.01 -3.35
C ALA A 152 23.11 -4.82 -3.20
N THR A 153 23.02 -6.10 -2.85
CA THR A 153 24.18 -6.99 -2.72
C THR A 153 24.00 -8.20 -3.63
N ALA A 154 24.87 -8.32 -4.63
CA ALA A 154 24.89 -9.46 -5.54
C ALA A 154 25.28 -10.74 -4.80
N ASN A 155 24.74 -11.87 -5.23
CA ASN A 155 24.98 -13.21 -4.66
C ASN A 155 24.68 -13.33 -3.15
N ALA A 156 23.85 -12.45 -2.59
CA ALA A 156 23.50 -12.49 -1.17
C ALA A 156 22.13 -13.14 -0.93
N PHE A 157 21.14 -12.82 -1.75
CA PHE A 157 19.73 -13.13 -1.48
C PHE A 157 19.22 -14.33 -2.30
N PRO A 158 18.77 -15.41 -1.66
CA PRO A 158 18.16 -16.56 -2.32
C PRO A 158 16.92 -16.20 -3.13
N ALA A 159 16.85 -16.73 -4.35
CA ALA A 159 15.63 -16.87 -5.12
C ALA A 159 15.11 -18.31 -4.99
N PHE A 160 13.79 -18.46 -4.88
CA PHE A 160 13.15 -19.73 -4.56
C PHE A 160 12.17 -20.18 -5.65
N ALA A 161 12.03 -21.49 -5.83
CA ALA A 161 11.07 -22.06 -6.75
C ALA A 161 9.66 -21.74 -6.27
N MET A 162 8.84 -21.16 -7.16
CA MET A 162 7.49 -20.71 -6.80
C MET A 162 6.53 -21.88 -6.58
N ASP A 163 6.79 -23.00 -7.24
CA ASP A 163 5.98 -24.21 -7.25
C ASP A 163 6.86 -25.45 -7.35
N ASP A 164 6.23 -26.59 -7.11
CA ASP A 164 6.75 -27.86 -7.58
C ASP A 164 6.81 -27.87 -9.11
N GLY A 165 7.83 -28.49 -9.67
CA GLY A 165 7.95 -28.59 -11.12
C GLY A 165 9.20 -29.32 -11.58
N VAL A 166 9.61 -29.01 -12.80
CA VAL A 166 10.81 -29.56 -13.44
C VAL A 166 11.65 -28.41 -13.99
N VAL A 167 12.96 -28.46 -13.75
CA VAL A 167 13.92 -27.51 -14.33
C VAL A 167 13.97 -27.71 -15.85
N ALA A 168 13.47 -26.74 -16.60
CA ALA A 168 13.34 -26.81 -18.05
C ALA A 168 14.58 -26.30 -18.78
N SER A 169 15.25 -25.27 -18.25
CA SER A 169 16.50 -24.76 -18.82
C SER A 169 17.35 -24.02 -17.79
N ILE A 170 18.66 -24.03 -18.02
CA ILE A 170 19.66 -23.24 -17.31
C ILE A 170 20.57 -22.63 -18.38
N THR A 171 20.69 -21.31 -18.43
CA THR A 171 21.41 -20.62 -19.52
C THR A 171 22.71 -19.95 -19.05
N ASN A 172 23.60 -19.70 -20.02
CA ASN A 172 24.82 -18.90 -19.81
C ASN A 172 24.53 -17.42 -19.49
N ASN A 173 23.29 -16.96 -19.64
CA ASN A 173 22.86 -15.64 -19.18
C ASN A 173 22.22 -15.68 -17.78
N THR A 174 22.46 -16.74 -17.01
CA THR A 174 21.99 -16.92 -15.62
C THR A 174 20.47 -16.91 -15.51
N THR A 175 19.81 -17.44 -16.54
CA THR A 175 18.37 -17.68 -16.53
C THR A 175 18.12 -19.13 -16.14
N VAL A 176 17.28 -19.34 -15.13
CA VAL A 176 16.71 -20.65 -14.83
C VAL A 176 15.23 -20.62 -15.21
N THR A 177 14.78 -21.64 -15.93
CA THR A 177 13.36 -21.80 -16.28
C THR A 177 12.82 -23.05 -15.61
N ILE A 178 11.67 -22.93 -14.96
CA ILE A 178 10.96 -24.04 -14.31
C ILE A 178 9.60 -24.20 -14.99
N ARG A 179 9.29 -25.42 -15.42
CA ARG A 179 7.92 -25.80 -15.80
C ARG A 179 7.19 -26.20 -14.52
N ALA A 180 6.39 -25.27 -14.00
CA ALA A 180 5.62 -25.44 -12.78
C ALA A 180 4.45 -26.40 -13.01
N ASN A 181 4.10 -27.17 -11.98
CA ASN A 181 2.99 -28.12 -12.01
C ASN A 181 1.63 -27.44 -12.21
N ALA A 182 1.50 -26.16 -11.81
CA ALA A 182 0.35 -25.32 -12.15
C ALA A 182 0.15 -25.08 -13.67
N GLY A 183 0.99 -25.64 -14.54
CA GLY A 183 0.83 -25.57 -16.00
C GLY A 183 1.42 -24.31 -16.63
N TYR A 184 2.30 -23.63 -15.90
CA TYR A 184 3.01 -22.43 -16.33
C TYR A 184 4.50 -22.73 -16.48
N VAL A 185 5.17 -21.91 -17.29
CA VAL A 185 6.62 -21.90 -17.37
C VAL A 185 7.11 -20.58 -16.79
N CYS A 186 7.91 -20.64 -15.73
CA CYS A 186 8.38 -19.47 -14.99
C CYS A 186 9.89 -19.31 -15.14
N ARG A 187 10.35 -18.08 -15.36
CA ARG A 187 11.76 -17.73 -15.53
C ARG A 187 12.27 -16.91 -14.36
N TYR A 188 13.49 -17.20 -13.97
CA TYR A 188 14.27 -16.52 -12.94
C TYR A 188 15.52 -15.96 -13.62
N LEU A 189 15.58 -14.65 -13.78
CA LEU A 189 16.65 -13.95 -14.50
C LEU A 189 17.55 -13.17 -13.53
N HIS A 190 18.74 -12.83 -14.01
CA HIS A 190 19.75 -12.05 -13.28
C HIS A 190 20.26 -12.72 -12.01
N LEU A 191 20.38 -14.05 -12.04
CA LEU A 191 20.93 -14.82 -10.94
C LEU A 191 22.47 -14.83 -10.97
N ASP A 192 23.10 -15.20 -9.86
CA ASP A 192 24.53 -15.47 -9.81
C ASP A 192 24.85 -16.86 -10.37
N ARG A 193 25.87 -16.97 -11.22
CA ARG A 193 26.25 -18.23 -11.86
C ARG A 193 26.68 -19.30 -10.85
N SER A 194 27.54 -18.95 -9.91
CA SER A 194 28.05 -19.91 -8.93
C SER A 194 26.94 -20.44 -8.03
N SER A 195 25.97 -19.58 -7.70
CA SER A 195 24.83 -19.93 -6.85
C SER A 195 23.86 -20.93 -7.50
N ILE A 196 23.68 -20.89 -8.83
CA ILE A 196 22.87 -21.88 -9.56
C ILE A 196 23.54 -23.25 -9.48
N THR A 197 24.86 -23.31 -9.66
CA THR A 197 25.64 -24.55 -9.50
C THR A 197 25.54 -25.07 -8.07
N GLN A 198 25.65 -24.20 -7.07
CA GLN A 198 25.52 -24.56 -5.65
C GLN A 198 24.11 -25.05 -5.29
N ALA A 199 23.07 -24.56 -5.98
CA ALA A 199 21.71 -25.06 -5.84
C ALA A 199 21.54 -26.49 -6.40
N GLY A 200 22.55 -27.03 -7.10
CA GLY A 200 22.55 -28.40 -7.60
C GLY A 200 21.55 -28.66 -8.72
N LEU A 201 21.03 -27.59 -9.36
CA LEU A 201 20.01 -27.72 -10.39
C LEU A 201 20.55 -28.41 -11.64
N LYS A 202 19.77 -29.36 -12.16
CA LYS A 202 20.04 -30.03 -13.43
C LYS A 202 18.81 -29.93 -14.33
N ILE A 203 19.00 -29.72 -15.62
CA ILE A 203 17.89 -29.74 -16.58
C ILE A 203 17.21 -31.13 -16.51
N GLY A 204 15.88 -31.13 -16.45
CA GLY A 204 15.07 -32.35 -16.30
C GLY A 204 14.88 -32.82 -14.86
N SER A 205 15.60 -32.26 -13.88
CA SER A 205 15.40 -32.63 -12.47
C SER A 205 14.11 -32.03 -11.91
N ALA A 206 13.48 -32.77 -11.00
CA ALA A 206 12.38 -32.26 -10.21
C ALA A 206 12.88 -31.20 -9.23
N ILE A 207 12.03 -30.20 -8.98
CA ILE A 207 12.27 -29.15 -7.99
C ILE A 207 10.99 -28.95 -7.18
N LYS A 208 11.13 -28.69 -5.88
CA LYS A 208 10.01 -28.44 -4.98
C LYS A 208 9.78 -26.95 -4.76
N ARG A 209 8.53 -26.60 -4.51
CA ARG A 209 8.14 -25.26 -4.07
C ARG A 209 8.97 -24.86 -2.84
N GLY A 210 9.64 -23.72 -2.92
CA GLY A 210 10.53 -23.20 -1.87
C GLY A 210 11.99 -23.66 -1.98
N ASP A 211 12.33 -24.55 -2.91
CA ASP A 211 13.73 -24.94 -3.13
C ASP A 211 14.56 -23.77 -3.68
N LEU A 212 15.84 -23.77 -3.35
CA LEU A 212 16.79 -22.77 -3.85
C LEU A 212 16.93 -22.90 -5.37
N VAL A 213 16.71 -21.80 -6.09
CA VAL A 213 16.96 -21.71 -7.54
C VAL A 213 18.34 -21.12 -7.83
N GLY A 214 18.77 -20.20 -6.98
CA GLY A 214 20.02 -19.46 -7.08
C GLY A 214 19.96 -18.24 -6.17
N ARG A 215 20.89 -17.30 -6.33
CA ARG A 215 20.90 -16.03 -5.60
C ARG A 215 20.84 -14.87 -6.57
N VAL A 216 20.17 -13.80 -6.17
CA VAL A 216 20.00 -12.59 -6.98
C VAL A 216 21.33 -11.91 -7.25
N SER A 217 21.52 -11.46 -8.48
CA SER A 217 22.70 -10.75 -8.96
C SER A 217 22.29 -9.68 -9.98
N ASN A 218 23.21 -9.29 -10.84
CA ASN A 218 23.02 -8.29 -11.89
C ASN A 218 23.55 -8.77 -13.25
N ILE A 219 23.57 -10.07 -13.48
CA ILE A 219 24.09 -10.67 -14.70
C ILE A 219 23.06 -10.56 -15.83
N MET A 220 23.45 -9.93 -16.93
CA MET A 220 22.67 -9.79 -18.17
C MET A 220 23.60 -9.99 -19.35
N GLY A 221 23.24 -10.86 -20.30
CA GLY A 221 24.13 -11.22 -21.42
C GLY A 221 25.42 -11.92 -20.97
N GLY A 222 25.42 -12.55 -19.79
CA GLY A 222 26.56 -13.30 -19.26
C GLY A 222 27.54 -12.47 -18.44
N VAL A 223 27.37 -11.14 -18.38
CA VAL A 223 28.22 -10.22 -17.63
C VAL A 223 27.39 -9.33 -16.66
N PRO A 224 28.00 -8.73 -15.62
CA PRO A 224 27.32 -7.77 -14.75
C PRO A 224 26.93 -6.49 -15.51
N ASN A 225 25.70 -6.41 -16.03
CA ASN A 225 25.27 -5.32 -16.92
C ASN A 225 23.82 -4.85 -16.67
N THR A 226 23.34 -5.01 -15.43
CA THR A 226 22.06 -4.43 -15.00
C THR A 226 22.12 -4.07 -13.51
N THR A 227 20.97 -3.71 -12.92
CA THR A 227 20.82 -3.49 -11.48
C THR A 227 20.69 -4.81 -10.72
N ILE A 228 20.88 -4.82 -9.41
CA ILE A 228 20.70 -6.01 -8.58
C ILE A 228 19.20 -6.20 -8.33
N HIS A 229 18.62 -7.21 -8.96
CA HIS A 229 17.21 -7.57 -8.85
C HIS A 229 16.97 -8.95 -9.44
N LEU A 230 15.89 -9.59 -9.02
CA LEU A 230 15.34 -10.76 -9.69
C LEU A 230 14.34 -10.26 -10.74
N HIS A 231 14.56 -10.59 -12.01
CA HIS A 231 13.47 -10.52 -12.98
C HIS A 231 12.72 -11.85 -12.97
N PHE A 232 11.43 -11.81 -12.68
CA PHE A 232 10.57 -12.98 -12.57
C PHE A 232 9.35 -12.81 -13.48
N ASP A 233 9.10 -13.81 -14.32
CA ASP A 233 7.93 -13.88 -15.18
C ASP A 233 7.44 -15.32 -15.32
N CYS A 234 6.14 -15.48 -15.57
CA CYS A 234 5.56 -16.76 -15.93
C CYS A 234 4.71 -16.62 -17.19
N TYR A 235 4.72 -17.66 -18.01
CA TYR A 235 3.99 -17.68 -19.27
C TYR A 235 3.38 -19.05 -19.55
N LYS A 236 2.44 -19.06 -20.49
CA LYS A 236 1.81 -20.27 -21.03
C LYS A 236 1.79 -20.19 -22.56
N SER A 237 1.91 -21.35 -23.21
CA SER A 237 1.63 -21.44 -24.64
C SER A 237 0.12 -21.67 -24.83
N ILE A 238 -0.54 -20.77 -25.54
CA ILE A 238 -1.97 -20.86 -25.87
C ILE A 238 -2.07 -20.81 -27.40
N SER A 239 -2.54 -21.91 -28.00
CA SER A 239 -2.66 -22.06 -29.47
C SER A 239 -1.36 -21.71 -30.21
N GLY A 240 -0.22 -22.19 -29.70
CA GLY A 240 1.10 -21.95 -30.28
C GLY A 240 1.71 -20.56 -30.00
N LYS A 241 1.00 -19.67 -29.29
CA LYS A 241 1.50 -18.34 -28.90
C LYS A 241 1.89 -18.30 -27.43
N VAL A 242 3.06 -17.74 -27.14
CA VAL A 242 3.51 -17.51 -25.77
C VAL A 242 2.80 -16.29 -25.19
N VAL A 243 1.99 -16.52 -24.17
CA VAL A 243 1.29 -15.46 -23.42
C VAL A 243 1.92 -15.34 -22.03
N ARG A 244 2.51 -14.18 -21.77
CA ARG A 244 3.08 -13.82 -20.47
C ARG A 244 1.98 -13.27 -19.57
N LEU A 245 2.05 -13.60 -18.28
CA LEU A 245 1.00 -13.30 -17.32
C LEU A 245 1.30 -12.01 -16.55
N PRO A 246 0.29 -11.18 -16.24
CA PRO A 246 0.42 -10.07 -15.32
C PRO A 246 0.44 -10.60 -13.88
N ILE A 247 1.63 -10.98 -13.41
CA ILE A 247 1.80 -11.67 -12.12
C ILE A 247 1.86 -10.74 -10.90
N PHE A 248 1.68 -9.42 -11.07
CA PHE A 248 1.80 -8.45 -9.97
C PHE A 248 0.83 -8.74 -8.81
N ALA A 249 -0.44 -9.02 -9.11
CA ALA A 249 -1.41 -9.42 -8.10
C ALA A 249 -1.04 -10.75 -7.40
N SER A 250 -0.46 -11.69 -8.14
CA SER A 250 0.00 -12.97 -7.58
C SER A 250 1.19 -12.79 -6.63
N LEU A 251 2.11 -11.88 -6.98
CA LEU A 251 3.27 -11.55 -6.15
C LEU A 251 2.89 -10.82 -4.87
N ILE A 252 1.91 -9.90 -4.93
CA ILE A 252 1.35 -9.29 -3.72
C ILE A 252 0.81 -10.37 -2.78
N ALA A 253 -0.06 -11.26 -3.27
CA ALA A 253 -0.62 -12.33 -2.45
C ALA A 253 0.47 -13.24 -1.86
N ALA A 254 1.48 -13.61 -2.65
CA ALA A 254 2.59 -14.45 -2.20
C ALA A 254 3.48 -13.77 -1.15
N TYR A 255 3.78 -12.48 -1.34
CA TYR A 255 4.57 -11.70 -0.39
C TYR A 255 3.85 -11.55 0.96
N ARG A 256 2.53 -11.29 0.91
CA ARG A 256 1.67 -11.23 2.09
C ARG A 256 1.70 -12.53 2.87
N ARG A 257 1.57 -13.69 2.20
CA ARG A 257 1.73 -15.00 2.85
C ARG A 257 3.10 -15.17 3.49
N ALA A 258 4.17 -14.77 2.80
CA ALA A 258 5.52 -14.85 3.34
C ALA A 258 5.70 -14.03 4.63
N TRP A 259 4.92 -12.95 4.78
CA TRP A 259 4.90 -12.11 5.97
C TRP A 259 3.80 -12.45 7.00
N GLY A 260 3.06 -13.54 6.80
CA GLY A 260 1.97 -13.94 7.68
C GLY A 260 0.75 -13.03 7.63
N LEU A 261 0.61 -12.23 6.57
CA LEU A 261 -0.57 -11.41 6.30
C LEU A 261 -1.62 -12.22 5.53
N ASP A 262 -2.91 -11.87 5.70
CA ASP A 262 -3.99 -12.35 4.82
C ASP A 262 -3.63 -12.03 3.37
N ASP A 263 -3.61 -13.03 2.50
CA ASP A 263 -3.10 -12.92 1.14
C ASP A 263 -4.04 -12.21 0.16
N LEU A 264 -5.27 -11.92 0.62
CA LEU A 264 -6.32 -11.24 -0.13
C LEU A 264 -6.75 -11.96 -1.41
N ASP A 265 -6.41 -13.23 -1.60
CA ASP A 265 -6.98 -14.02 -2.70
C ASP A 265 -8.43 -14.39 -2.35
N ARG A 266 -9.38 -13.80 -3.08
CA ARG A 266 -10.81 -14.10 -2.99
C ARG A 266 -11.27 -14.72 -4.29
N GLY A 267 -11.17 -16.05 -4.37
CA GLY A 267 -11.62 -16.79 -5.54
C GLY A 267 -10.79 -16.55 -6.81
N GLY A 268 -9.52 -16.19 -6.67
CA GLY A 268 -8.62 -15.86 -7.78
C GLY A 268 -8.59 -14.37 -8.12
N GLN A 269 -9.19 -13.51 -7.31
CA GLN A 269 -9.10 -12.05 -7.42
C GLN A 269 -8.45 -11.48 -6.18
N LEU A 270 -7.48 -10.58 -6.37
CA LEU A 270 -6.83 -9.88 -5.27
C LEU A 270 -7.80 -8.84 -4.72
N ALA A 271 -8.29 -9.01 -3.49
CA ALA A 271 -9.08 -7.99 -2.83
C ALA A 271 -8.26 -6.71 -2.60
N VAL A 272 -8.94 -5.58 -2.49
CA VAL A 272 -8.31 -4.29 -2.20
C VAL A 272 -7.87 -4.26 -0.73
N ASP A 273 -6.63 -3.88 -0.46
CA ASP A 273 -6.17 -3.64 0.91
C ASP A 273 -6.31 -2.15 1.25
N PRO A 274 -7.30 -1.74 2.07
CA PRO A 274 -7.48 -0.32 2.41
C PRO A 274 -6.34 0.25 3.27
N ILE A 275 -5.47 -0.59 3.83
CA ILE A 275 -4.33 -0.19 4.67
C ILE A 275 -3.05 -0.10 3.83
N ARG A 276 -2.87 -1.04 2.89
CA ARG A 276 -1.58 -1.23 2.20
C ARG A 276 -1.58 -0.88 0.72
N GLU A 277 -2.75 -0.84 0.08
CA GLU A 277 -2.88 -0.46 -1.31
C GLU A 277 -3.06 1.05 -1.45
N MET A 278 -2.12 1.68 -2.16
CA MET A 278 -2.08 3.13 -2.36
C MET A 278 -3.26 3.57 -3.24
N GLY A 279 -4.04 4.54 -2.76
CA GLY A 279 -5.18 5.10 -3.50
C GLY A 279 -6.46 4.25 -3.46
N ALA A 280 -6.50 3.19 -2.67
CA ALA A 280 -7.66 2.31 -2.49
C ALA A 280 -8.93 3.01 -1.95
N PHE A 281 -8.81 4.21 -1.38
CA PHE A 281 -9.96 5.00 -0.92
C PHE A 281 -10.81 5.62 -2.05
N ALA A 282 -10.42 5.44 -3.31
CA ALA A 282 -11.17 5.97 -4.47
C ALA A 282 -12.03 4.95 -5.22
N VAL A 283 -12.09 3.68 -4.80
CA VAL A 283 -12.89 2.65 -5.51
C VAL A 283 -13.68 1.78 -4.55
N ALA A 284 -14.52 2.41 -3.72
CA ALA A 284 -15.74 1.77 -3.23
C ALA A 284 -16.88 2.07 -4.22
N SER A 285 -16.76 1.54 -5.42
CA SER A 285 -17.90 1.32 -6.33
C SER A 285 -17.57 0.08 -7.15
N SER A 286 -17.79 -1.08 -6.55
CA SER A 286 -17.76 -2.35 -7.25
C SER A 286 -18.91 -2.38 -8.26
N ASN A 287 -18.58 -2.41 -9.54
CA ASN A 287 -19.53 -2.61 -10.64
C ASN A 287 -19.84 -4.10 -10.91
N ASP A 288 -19.55 -5.03 -9.98
CA ASP A 288 -19.69 -6.48 -10.22
C ASP A 288 -20.75 -7.18 -9.34
N GLY A 289 -21.67 -6.42 -8.72
CA GLY A 289 -22.97 -6.94 -8.27
C GLY A 289 -22.95 -8.11 -7.28
N THR A 290 -21.81 -8.45 -6.68
CA THR A 290 -21.73 -9.46 -5.63
C THR A 290 -21.62 -8.74 -4.28
N PRO A 291 -22.64 -8.82 -3.40
CA PRO A 291 -22.61 -8.12 -2.14
C PRO A 291 -21.56 -8.75 -1.22
N VAL A 292 -20.44 -8.05 -1.01
CA VAL A 292 -19.66 -8.24 0.22
C VAL A 292 -20.57 -7.74 1.35
N GLY A 293 -21.07 -8.67 2.17
CA GLY A 293 -22.07 -8.34 3.18
C GLY A 293 -21.63 -7.13 4.04
N PRO A 294 -22.49 -6.10 4.22
CA PRO A 294 -22.12 -4.83 4.87
C PRO A 294 -21.54 -5.00 6.29
N ALA A 295 -21.85 -6.12 6.95
CA ALA A 295 -21.33 -6.45 8.27
C ALA A 295 -19.81 -6.73 8.31
N VAL A 296 -19.24 -7.34 7.27
CA VAL A 296 -17.80 -7.71 7.28
C VAL A 296 -16.92 -6.50 6.96
N ALA A 297 -17.37 -5.63 6.04
CA ALA A 297 -16.71 -4.36 5.75
C ALA A 297 -16.81 -3.38 6.94
N ALA A 298 -17.98 -3.30 7.59
CA ALA A 298 -18.15 -2.48 8.79
C ALA A 298 -17.31 -3.00 9.98
N ALA A 299 -17.16 -4.32 10.13
CA ALA A 299 -16.33 -4.92 11.18
C ALA A 299 -14.83 -4.67 10.95
N ALA A 300 -14.35 -4.75 9.70
CA ALA A 300 -12.96 -4.44 9.36
C ALA A 300 -12.64 -2.95 9.54
N ASP A 301 -13.58 -2.07 9.20
CA ASP A 301 -13.44 -0.63 9.43
C ASP A 301 -13.53 -0.26 10.91
N ALA A 302 -14.39 -0.93 11.70
CA ALA A 302 -14.45 -0.75 13.15
C ALA A 302 -13.17 -1.16 13.88
N ALA A 303 -12.38 -2.09 13.32
CA ALA A 303 -11.12 -2.54 13.88
C ALA A 303 -9.95 -1.55 13.68
N LEU A 304 -10.11 -0.54 12.82
CA LEU A 304 -9.09 0.48 12.61
C LEU A 304 -9.07 1.51 13.76
N PRO A 305 -7.88 2.04 14.13
CA PRO A 305 -7.78 3.18 15.03
C PRO A 305 -8.64 4.36 14.56
N LYS A 306 -9.27 5.07 15.50
CA LYS A 306 -10.20 6.17 15.19
C LYS A 306 -9.57 7.22 14.28
N SER A 307 -8.31 7.59 14.54
CA SER A 307 -7.51 8.54 13.74
C SER A 307 -7.37 8.14 12.26
N LEU A 308 -7.42 6.84 11.95
CA LEU A 308 -7.32 6.33 10.58
C LEU A 308 -8.68 6.18 9.92
N ARG A 309 -9.70 5.76 10.69
CA ARG A 309 -11.08 5.72 10.21
C ARG A 309 -11.59 7.11 9.82
N THR A 310 -11.23 8.12 10.61
CA THR A 310 -11.61 9.51 10.36
C THR A 310 -10.60 10.25 9.48
N LYS A 311 -9.43 9.66 9.22
CA LYS A 311 -8.27 10.34 8.60
C LYS A 311 -7.84 11.60 9.38
N ASN A 312 -8.25 11.73 10.64
CA ASN A 312 -7.80 12.79 11.53
C ASN A 312 -6.52 12.33 12.23
N PHE A 313 -5.43 12.27 11.48
CA PHE A 313 -4.16 11.68 11.93
C PHE A 313 -3.54 12.41 13.14
N GLY A 314 -3.81 13.71 13.26
CA GLY A 314 -3.40 14.53 14.41
C GLY A 314 -4.43 14.57 15.54
N ALA A 315 -5.48 13.75 15.52
CA ALA A 315 -6.52 13.70 16.54
C ALA A 315 -7.12 15.07 16.93
N ILE A 316 -7.22 16.00 15.97
CA ILE A 316 -7.72 17.36 16.20
C ILE A 316 -9.24 17.29 16.42
N THR A 317 -9.65 17.26 17.69
CA THR A 317 -11.05 17.05 18.10
C THR A 317 -11.55 18.27 18.86
N PRO A 318 -12.54 19.02 18.33
CA PRO A 318 -13.16 20.11 19.06
C PRO A 318 -13.92 19.62 20.29
N SER A 319 -13.97 20.44 21.34
CA SER A 319 -14.75 20.15 22.55
C SER A 319 -16.27 20.36 22.38
N THR A 320 -16.67 20.98 21.28
CA THR A 320 -18.06 21.33 20.93
C THR A 320 -18.70 20.31 19.96
N GLU A 321 -20.03 20.34 19.87
CA GLU A 321 -20.78 19.58 18.86
C GLU A 321 -20.58 20.16 17.44
N PRO A 322 -20.79 19.37 16.36
CA PRO A 322 -20.47 19.77 14.99
C PRO A 322 -21.02 21.13 14.56
N ALA A 323 -22.25 21.47 14.96
CA ALA A 323 -22.87 22.76 14.63
C ALA A 323 -22.09 23.98 15.18
N ALA A 324 -21.35 23.78 16.28
CA ALA A 324 -20.54 24.79 16.95
C ALA A 324 -19.04 24.55 16.79
N TRP A 325 -18.63 23.74 15.81
CA TRP A 325 -17.21 23.58 15.50
C TRP A 325 -16.61 24.88 14.97
N PRO A 326 -15.30 25.11 15.21
CA PRO A 326 -14.59 26.24 14.62
C PRO A 326 -14.76 26.30 13.10
N ALA A 327 -14.94 27.50 12.56
CA ALA A 327 -15.19 27.72 11.13
C ALA A 327 -14.12 27.08 10.23
N TYR A 328 -12.86 27.02 10.68
CA TYR A 328 -11.77 26.41 9.90
C TYR A 328 -11.95 24.90 9.70
N ILE A 329 -12.62 24.20 10.62
CA ILE A 329 -12.98 22.78 10.46
C ILE A 329 -14.21 22.66 9.58
N LEU A 330 -15.25 23.45 9.86
CA LEU A 330 -16.52 23.41 9.11
C LEU A 330 -16.37 23.71 7.62
N LYS A 331 -15.40 24.54 7.27
CA LYS A 331 -15.04 24.91 5.90
C LYS A 331 -13.90 24.07 5.32
N TRP A 332 -13.34 23.12 6.10
CA TRP A 332 -12.19 22.35 5.66
C TRP A 332 -12.54 21.47 4.45
N PRO A 333 -11.77 21.50 3.36
CA PRO A 333 -12.03 20.66 2.19
C PRO A 333 -12.05 19.18 2.54
N GLY A 334 -13.08 18.48 2.06
CA GLY A 334 -13.23 17.04 2.30
C GLY A 334 -13.77 16.66 3.68
N LEU A 335 -14.26 17.60 4.50
CA LEU A 335 -14.96 17.26 5.74
C LEU A 335 -16.20 16.39 5.46
N ILE A 336 -16.31 15.24 6.11
CA ILE A 336 -17.49 14.37 6.10
C ILE A 336 -18.34 14.67 7.33
N ARG A 337 -19.60 15.06 7.12
CA ARG A 337 -20.52 15.45 8.20
C ARG A 337 -21.39 14.31 8.73
N SER A 338 -21.44 13.19 8.02
CA SER A 338 -22.27 12.03 8.33
C SER A 338 -21.60 10.99 9.25
N VAL A 339 -20.32 11.16 9.58
CA VAL A 339 -19.55 10.19 10.39
C VAL A 339 -19.57 10.61 11.86
N GLU A 340 -20.18 9.78 12.72
CA GLU A 340 -20.27 10.01 14.17
C GLU A 340 -19.31 9.13 14.97
N ILE A 341 -18.02 9.17 14.66
CA ILE A 341 -17.02 8.50 15.50
C ILE A 341 -16.70 9.41 16.69
N ARG A 342 -16.90 8.91 17.91
CA ARG A 342 -16.63 9.66 19.15
C ARG A 342 -15.31 9.27 19.80
N ASP A 343 -14.64 10.22 20.43
CA ASP A 343 -13.43 10.00 21.23
C ASP A 343 -13.75 9.35 22.60
N ALA A 344 -12.76 9.24 23.49
CA ALA A 344 -12.96 8.67 24.83
C ALA A 344 -13.80 9.57 25.76
N PHE A 345 -13.96 10.85 25.43
CA PHE A 345 -14.73 11.84 26.17
C PHE A 345 -16.12 12.07 25.54
N GLY A 346 -16.52 11.25 24.57
CA GLY A 346 -17.80 11.34 23.88
C GLY A 346 -17.89 12.45 22.84
N LYS A 347 -16.79 13.11 22.46
CA LYS A 347 -16.76 14.19 21.47
C LYS A 347 -16.67 13.62 20.06
N ILE A 348 -17.41 14.20 19.11
CA ILE A 348 -17.37 13.77 17.71
C ILE A 348 -16.02 14.16 17.11
N ILE A 349 -15.34 13.20 16.50
CA ILE A 349 -14.07 13.38 15.81
C ILE A 349 -14.36 13.80 14.37
N PRO A 350 -13.82 14.93 13.89
CA PRO A 350 -13.92 15.31 12.49
C PRO A 350 -13.37 14.21 11.58
N ALA A 351 -14.10 13.87 10.52
CA ALA A 351 -13.71 12.87 9.54
C ALA A 351 -13.52 13.48 8.16
N PHE A 352 -12.60 12.93 7.37
CA PHE A 352 -12.23 13.47 6.06
C PHE A 352 -12.34 12.44 4.94
N ALA A 353 -12.66 12.91 3.74
CA ALA A 353 -12.77 12.09 2.54
C ALA A 353 -11.39 11.58 2.05
N THR A 354 -10.33 12.36 2.27
CA THR A 354 -8.99 12.03 1.79
C THR A 354 -7.93 12.16 2.89
N ASP A 355 -6.83 11.46 2.73
CA ASP A 355 -5.73 11.50 3.70
C ASP A 355 -5.05 12.89 3.66
N GLU A 356 -4.97 13.50 2.47
CA GLU A 356 -4.46 14.84 2.28
C GLU A 356 -5.25 15.90 3.05
N ALA A 357 -6.59 15.76 3.10
CA ALA A 357 -7.43 16.65 3.89
C ALA A 357 -7.11 16.53 5.39
N GLY A 358 -6.94 15.31 5.88
CA GLY A 358 -6.54 15.02 7.25
C GLY A 358 -5.17 15.60 7.64
N VAL A 359 -4.16 15.34 6.82
CA VAL A 359 -2.80 15.89 7.01
C VAL A 359 -2.83 17.41 6.94
N GLY A 360 -3.55 17.97 5.97
CA GLY A 360 -3.66 19.41 5.82
C GLY A 360 -4.27 20.06 7.06
N LEU A 361 -5.34 19.47 7.63
CA LEU A 361 -5.93 20.02 8.84
C LEU A 361 -4.91 20.06 9.99
N TRP A 362 -4.14 18.99 10.15
CA TRP A 362 -3.06 18.92 11.13
C TRP A 362 -2.01 20.02 10.89
N TRP A 363 -1.55 20.21 9.66
CA TRP A 363 -0.55 21.22 9.33
C TRP A 363 -1.06 22.64 9.57
N TYR A 364 -2.29 22.92 9.13
CA TYR A 364 -2.97 24.19 9.42
C TYR A 364 -3.10 24.43 10.92
N TRP A 365 -3.44 23.39 11.68
CA TRP A 365 -3.49 23.48 13.13
C TRP A 365 -2.12 23.82 13.72
N MET A 366 -1.04 23.14 13.32
CA MET A 366 0.33 23.40 13.79
C MET A 366 0.74 24.86 13.54
N VAL A 367 0.52 25.36 12.32
CA VAL A 367 0.95 26.69 11.90
C VAL A 367 0.09 27.78 12.52
N GLN A 368 -1.22 27.72 12.28
CA GLN A 368 -2.14 28.82 12.58
C GLN A 368 -2.78 28.71 13.97
N ARG A 369 -3.16 27.50 14.40
CA ARG A 369 -3.96 27.33 15.62
C ARG A 369 -3.09 27.15 16.86
N ALA A 370 -2.03 26.36 16.76
CA ALA A 370 -1.04 26.21 17.82
C ALA A 370 -0.09 27.43 17.86
N GLY A 371 0.01 28.16 16.75
CA GLY A 371 0.75 29.41 16.64
C GLY A 371 2.25 29.23 16.44
N PHE A 372 2.69 28.08 15.92
CA PHE A 372 4.11 27.84 15.69
C PHE A 372 4.64 28.56 14.45
N GLY A 373 3.78 28.83 13.46
CA GLY A 373 4.24 29.35 12.17
C GLY A 373 4.88 28.27 11.29
N ALA A 374 4.91 28.50 9.97
CA ALA A 374 5.42 27.51 8.99
C ALA A 374 6.95 27.31 9.08
N SER A 375 7.67 28.32 9.56
CA SER A 375 9.13 28.32 9.78
C SER A 375 9.48 28.43 11.27
N GLY A 376 8.57 28.04 12.15
CA GLY A 376 8.79 28.10 13.59
C GLY A 376 9.72 27.00 14.10
N VAL A 377 10.37 27.27 15.22
CA VAL A 377 11.16 26.26 15.95
C VAL A 377 10.32 25.71 17.12
N VAL A 378 10.07 24.41 17.09
CA VAL A 378 9.23 23.70 18.07
C VAL A 378 10.04 22.69 18.89
N SER A 379 9.41 22.08 19.87
CA SER A 379 9.91 20.91 20.59
C SER A 379 8.74 19.97 20.89
N PHE A 380 9.02 18.69 21.20
CA PHE A 380 7.95 17.76 21.55
C PHE A 380 7.19 18.19 22.81
N GLU A 381 7.84 18.85 23.76
CA GLU A 381 7.20 19.46 24.93
C GLU A 381 6.22 20.58 24.54
N LYS A 382 6.63 21.51 23.66
CA LYS A 382 5.76 22.60 23.20
C LYS A 382 4.56 22.08 22.41
N ILE A 383 4.78 21.07 21.57
CA ILE A 383 3.71 20.41 20.82
C ILE A 383 2.73 19.73 21.78
N ALA A 384 3.23 18.93 22.73
CA ALA A 384 2.42 18.22 23.72
C ALA A 384 1.57 19.18 24.57
N LEU A 385 2.13 20.32 24.99
CA LEU A 385 1.40 21.38 25.69
C LEU A 385 0.20 21.86 24.87
N LYS A 386 0.40 22.18 23.59
CA LYS A 386 -0.68 22.65 22.70
C LYS A 386 -1.72 21.56 22.42
N TYR A 387 -1.30 20.31 22.25
CA TYR A 387 -2.18 19.16 21.99
C TYR A 387 -3.10 18.85 23.16
N SER A 388 -2.54 18.85 24.37
CA SER A 388 -3.29 18.51 25.57
C SER A 388 -4.28 19.59 26.01
N GLY A 389 -4.10 20.83 25.55
CA GLY A 389 -4.84 21.97 26.07
C GLY A 389 -4.45 22.35 27.51
N ALA A 390 -3.38 21.76 28.04
CA ALA A 390 -2.84 22.08 29.35
C ALA A 390 -2.35 23.55 29.40
N SER A 391 -2.37 24.12 30.59
CA SER A 391 -1.87 25.48 30.83
C SER A 391 -0.36 25.49 31.05
N THR A 392 0.21 24.40 31.57
CA THR A 392 1.66 24.29 31.84
C THR A 392 2.23 22.94 31.41
N VAL A 393 3.56 22.89 31.22
CA VAL A 393 4.28 21.69 30.75
C VAL A 393 4.45 20.61 31.82
N ASP A 394 4.17 20.95 33.09
CA ASP A 394 4.29 20.06 34.24
C ASP A 394 3.04 19.20 34.44
N GLU A 395 1.95 19.49 33.71
CA GLU A 395 0.73 18.73 33.82
C GLU A 395 0.93 17.27 33.35
N PRO A 396 0.36 16.28 34.07
CA PRO A 396 0.56 14.86 33.76
C PRO A 396 0.18 14.47 32.32
N VAL A 397 -0.80 15.17 31.73
CA VAL A 397 -1.21 14.95 30.35
C VAL A 397 -0.12 15.33 29.34
N VAL A 398 0.64 16.39 29.61
CA VAL A 398 1.78 16.81 28.77
C VAL A 398 2.90 15.77 28.90
N ALA A 399 3.19 15.34 30.13
CA ALA A 399 4.20 14.32 30.38
C ALA A 399 3.90 13.01 29.62
N LYS A 400 2.64 12.59 29.58
CA LYS A 400 2.22 11.39 28.82
C LYS A 400 2.56 11.49 27.33
N TYR A 401 2.24 12.62 26.70
CA TYR A 401 2.58 12.85 25.28
C TYR A 401 4.09 12.90 25.06
N VAL A 402 4.81 13.65 25.90
CA VAL A 402 6.27 13.76 25.80
C VAL A 402 6.94 12.40 25.96
N THR A 403 6.51 11.58 26.92
CA THR A 403 7.04 10.22 27.08
C THR A 403 6.78 9.34 25.86
N ALA A 404 5.63 9.48 25.19
CA ALA A 404 5.38 8.74 23.96
C ALA A 404 6.29 9.22 22.81
N TYR A 405 6.51 10.53 22.68
CA TYR A 405 7.32 11.11 21.61
C TYR A 405 8.83 10.89 21.83
N SER A 406 9.37 11.37 22.95
CA SER A 406 10.80 11.40 23.25
C SER A 406 11.28 10.19 24.04
N GLY A 407 10.38 9.49 24.73
CA GLY A 407 10.70 8.34 25.58
C GLY A 407 10.80 8.69 27.06
N ALA A 408 11.10 7.67 27.86
CA ALA A 408 11.46 7.77 29.27
C ALA A 408 12.72 6.92 29.54
N ALA A 409 13.29 7.03 30.74
CA ALA A 409 14.53 6.34 31.13
C ALA A 409 14.56 4.84 30.78
N GLU A 410 13.41 4.17 30.82
CA GLU A 410 13.29 2.72 30.60
C GLU A 410 12.68 2.33 29.23
N ARG A 411 12.20 3.30 28.43
CA ARG A 411 11.50 3.02 27.16
C ARG A 411 11.83 4.05 26.08
N PRO A 412 12.34 3.65 24.91
CA PRO A 412 12.58 4.58 23.83
C PRO A 412 11.27 5.14 23.27
N GLY A 413 11.23 6.46 23.07
CA GLY A 413 10.11 7.13 22.43
C GLY A 413 10.07 6.90 20.92
N LEU A 414 8.93 7.25 20.34
CA LEU A 414 8.68 7.14 18.89
C LEU A 414 9.68 7.95 18.05
N SER A 415 10.26 9.02 18.60
CA SER A 415 11.26 9.82 17.90
C SER A 415 12.48 8.99 17.49
N LYS A 416 12.89 7.99 18.28
CA LYS A 416 14.02 7.10 17.95
C LYS A 416 13.78 6.38 16.63
N GLN A 417 12.54 5.97 16.38
CA GLN A 417 12.17 5.25 15.18
C GLN A 417 12.24 6.15 13.93
N TYR A 418 11.79 7.39 14.02
CA TYR A 418 11.64 8.27 12.85
C TYR A 418 12.84 9.19 12.61
N PHE A 419 13.54 9.61 13.67
CA PHE A 419 14.74 10.43 13.56
C PHE A 419 16.02 9.59 13.46
N GLY A 420 15.94 8.27 13.73
CA GLY A 420 17.10 7.39 13.87
C GLY A 420 17.91 7.66 15.14
N ARG A 421 17.46 8.60 15.98
CA ARG A 421 18.08 8.98 17.25
C ARG A 421 17.02 9.43 18.25
N PHE A 422 17.38 9.43 19.52
CA PHE A 422 16.58 10.09 20.54
C PHE A 422 16.54 11.59 20.27
N VAL A 423 15.36 12.16 20.46
CA VAL A 423 15.11 13.60 20.36
C VAL A 423 14.66 14.04 21.74
N ASP A 424 15.44 14.92 22.37
CA ASP A 424 15.11 15.39 23.72
C ASP A 424 13.77 16.16 23.69
N ARG A 425 13.02 16.12 24.79
CA ARG A 425 11.70 16.77 24.87
C ARG A 425 11.75 18.28 24.62
N LYS A 426 12.88 18.94 24.93
CA LYS A 426 13.12 20.37 24.73
C LYS A 426 13.97 20.68 23.50
N GLU A 427 14.37 19.66 22.74
CA GLU A 427 15.19 19.86 21.55
C GLU A 427 14.48 20.77 20.53
N SER A 428 15.23 21.73 20.00
CA SER A 428 14.77 22.65 18.96
C SER A 428 14.67 21.92 17.62
N LEU A 429 13.45 21.84 17.08
CA LEU A 429 13.13 21.24 15.81
C LEU A 429 12.58 22.31 14.87
N ASP A 430 13.31 22.60 13.80
CA ASP A 430 12.91 23.62 12.82
C ASP A 430 11.82 23.07 11.88
N LEU A 431 10.65 23.72 11.87
CA LEU A 431 9.58 23.35 10.95
C LEU A 431 9.90 23.72 9.50
N ALA A 432 10.82 24.65 9.23
CA ALA A 432 11.23 24.97 7.86
C ALA A 432 11.99 23.79 7.18
N ASP A 433 12.64 22.93 7.97
CA ASP A 433 13.27 21.71 7.47
C ASP A 433 12.19 20.66 7.17
N LEU A 434 12.05 20.31 5.89
CA LEU A 434 11.04 19.39 5.40
C LEU A 434 11.17 17.98 5.98
N GLU A 435 12.39 17.51 6.23
CA GLU A 435 12.65 16.19 6.81
C GLU A 435 12.35 16.18 8.31
N ILE A 436 12.75 17.22 9.04
CA ILE A 436 12.39 17.37 10.46
C ILE A 436 10.86 17.43 10.59
N ARG A 437 10.20 18.26 9.80
CA ARG A 437 8.73 18.41 9.79
C ARG A 437 8.04 17.06 9.50
N TRP A 438 8.52 16.33 8.50
CA TRP A 438 8.01 15.00 8.18
C TRP A 438 8.16 14.02 9.33
N ARG A 439 9.33 13.97 9.97
CA ARG A 439 9.59 13.06 11.10
C ARG A 439 8.77 13.40 12.33
N ILE A 440 8.49 14.69 12.57
CA ILE A 440 7.52 15.13 13.60
C ILE A 440 6.15 14.54 13.27
N ALA A 441 5.66 14.74 12.04
CA ALA A 441 4.35 14.22 11.62
C ALA A 441 4.24 12.70 11.81
N GLN A 442 5.26 11.95 11.37
CA GLN A 442 5.30 10.50 11.57
C GLN A 442 5.24 10.09 13.05
N THR A 443 5.95 10.81 13.91
CA THR A 443 5.97 10.57 15.36
C THR A 443 4.59 10.77 15.97
N LEU A 444 3.94 11.91 15.66
CA LEU A 444 2.61 12.24 16.16
C LEU A 444 1.53 11.31 15.60
N PHE A 445 1.53 11.07 14.29
CA PHE A 445 0.52 10.22 13.66
C PHE A 445 0.64 8.76 14.08
N HIS A 446 1.87 8.30 14.38
CA HIS A 446 2.05 6.99 14.99
C HIS A 446 1.41 6.99 16.38
N ASN A 447 1.72 7.96 17.23
CA ASN A 447 1.15 8.03 18.58
C ASN A 447 -0.37 7.94 18.57
N GLU A 448 -1.03 8.72 17.71
CA GLU A 448 -2.50 8.73 17.61
C GLU A 448 -3.09 7.47 16.97
N ALA A 449 -2.35 6.79 16.10
CA ALA A 449 -2.79 5.56 15.46
C ALA A 449 -2.41 4.30 16.27
N GLY A 450 -1.48 4.41 17.21
CA GLY A 450 -0.83 3.28 17.87
C GLY A 450 -0.07 2.35 16.92
N ARG A 451 0.27 2.81 15.70
CA ARG A 451 0.90 1.99 14.65
C ARG A 451 1.67 2.82 13.61
N THR A 452 2.56 2.15 12.88
CA THR A 452 3.38 2.76 11.83
C THR A 452 2.63 2.94 10.50
N GLY A 453 3.11 3.88 9.67
CA GLY A 453 2.71 3.98 8.26
C GLY A 453 1.29 4.50 8.04
N SER A 454 0.81 5.37 8.93
CA SER A 454 -0.52 6.01 8.82
C SER A 454 -0.69 6.83 7.55
N VAL A 455 0.39 7.44 7.05
CA VAL A 455 0.43 8.29 5.84
C VAL A 455 1.82 8.12 5.19
N ASP A 456 1.90 8.14 3.86
CA ASP A 456 3.17 8.18 3.11
C ASP A 456 3.67 9.61 2.86
N ARG A 457 4.94 9.78 2.48
CA ARG A 457 5.54 11.11 2.29
C ARG A 457 4.85 11.95 1.21
N ALA A 458 4.47 11.35 0.08
CA ALA A 458 3.86 12.10 -1.01
C ALA A 458 2.45 12.60 -0.63
N THR A 459 1.67 11.78 0.06
CA THR A 459 0.37 12.16 0.63
C THR A 459 0.52 13.24 1.69
N TYR A 460 1.54 13.12 2.54
CA TYR A 460 1.89 14.15 3.51
C TYR A 460 2.19 15.49 2.84
N ASP A 461 3.08 15.51 1.84
CA ASP A 461 3.47 16.72 1.13
C ASP A 461 2.27 17.37 0.41
N ARG A 462 1.37 16.57 -0.19
CA ARG A 462 0.12 17.07 -0.78
C ARG A 462 -0.81 17.70 0.25
N GLY A 463 -0.90 17.11 1.45
CA GLY A 463 -1.70 17.65 2.56
C GLY A 463 -1.13 18.96 3.11
N VAL A 464 0.19 19.03 3.31
CA VAL A 464 0.89 20.28 3.67
C VAL A 464 0.63 21.36 2.63
N ALA A 465 0.79 21.04 1.34
CA ALA A 465 0.52 21.98 0.25
C ALA A 465 -0.95 22.44 0.19
N LEU A 466 -1.91 21.57 0.52
CA LEU A 466 -3.33 21.95 0.65
C LEU A 466 -3.51 23.00 1.75
N ALA A 467 -2.94 22.77 2.93
CA ALA A 467 -3.03 23.70 4.04
C ALA A 467 -2.30 25.01 3.78
N ASP A 468 -1.13 25.00 3.14
CA ASP A 468 -0.41 26.21 2.74
C ASP A 468 -1.24 27.07 1.76
N ARG A 469 -1.94 26.44 0.80
CA ARG A 469 -2.88 27.16 -0.07
C ARG A 469 -4.03 27.81 0.70
N ILE A 470 -4.58 27.11 1.70
CA ILE A 470 -5.66 27.64 2.55
C ILE A 470 -5.14 28.79 3.44
N LEU A 471 -3.92 28.67 3.97
CA LEU A 471 -3.28 29.74 4.74
C LEU A 471 -3.04 30.99 3.88
N ALA A 472 -2.65 30.81 2.62
CA ALA A 472 -2.40 31.92 1.70
C ALA A 472 -3.68 32.57 1.14
N ASN A 473 -4.66 31.76 0.74
CA ASN A 473 -5.79 32.20 -0.07
C ASN A 473 -7.16 32.10 0.65
N GLY A 474 -7.17 31.65 1.91
CA GLY A 474 -8.40 31.30 2.62
C GLY A 474 -9.04 30.00 2.09
N PHE A 475 -10.29 29.78 2.49
CA PHE A 475 -11.02 28.53 2.17
C PHE A 475 -11.63 28.48 0.77
N GLU A 476 -11.39 29.49 -0.07
CA GLU A 476 -11.85 29.53 -1.47
C GLU A 476 -10.87 28.80 -2.40
N VAL A 477 -10.68 27.51 -2.19
CA VAL A 477 -9.86 26.69 -3.09
C VAL A 477 -10.75 26.22 -4.24
N GLY A 478 -10.87 27.04 -5.29
CA GLY A 478 -11.55 26.66 -6.54
C GLY A 478 -10.93 25.42 -7.19
N ALA A 479 -11.76 24.66 -7.93
CA ALA A 479 -11.34 23.49 -8.69
C ALA A 479 -10.15 23.84 -9.62
N VAL A 480 -8.99 23.20 -9.40
CA VAL A 480 -7.82 23.42 -10.26
C VAL A 480 -8.06 22.69 -11.58
N ALA A 481 -8.21 23.46 -12.65
CA ALA A 481 -8.07 22.98 -14.01
C ALA A 481 -6.67 22.37 -14.20
N VAL A 482 -6.62 21.14 -14.72
CA VAL A 482 -5.39 20.50 -15.19
C VAL A 482 -4.93 21.25 -16.44
N ALA A 483 -4.10 22.28 -16.25
CA ALA A 483 -3.43 22.95 -17.35
C ALA A 483 -2.20 22.12 -17.77
N GLY A 484 -2.39 21.29 -18.80
CA GLY A 484 -1.30 20.86 -19.65
C GLY A 484 -0.76 22.07 -20.40
N GLY A 485 0.54 22.35 -20.24
CA GLY A 485 1.20 23.46 -20.90
C GLY A 485 2.71 23.33 -20.80
N THR A 486 3.33 22.93 -21.90
CA THR A 486 4.77 22.91 -22.15
C THR A 486 5.38 24.31 -21.90
N PRO A 487 6.54 24.46 -21.26
CA PRO A 487 7.16 25.77 -21.13
C PRO A 487 7.88 26.12 -22.44
N ALA A 488 7.32 27.10 -23.15
CA ALA A 488 8.06 27.87 -24.15
C ALA A 488 8.71 29.08 -23.46
N ALA A 489 9.94 29.36 -23.90
CA ALA A 489 10.82 30.40 -23.41
C ALA A 489 10.28 31.83 -23.66
N GLY A 490 10.70 32.78 -22.80
CA GLY A 490 11.04 34.14 -23.22
C GLY A 490 10.40 35.31 -22.48
N GLY A 491 11.21 35.96 -21.62
CA GLY A 491 11.35 37.43 -21.44
C GLY A 491 10.31 38.18 -20.58
N GLY A 492 10.67 39.12 -19.69
CA GLY A 492 11.95 39.71 -19.28
C GLY A 492 11.73 41.08 -18.61
N VAL A 493 12.64 41.50 -17.71
CA VAL A 493 13.09 42.88 -17.33
C VAL A 493 14.05 42.72 -16.14
N GLY A 494 15.21 43.37 -15.96
CA GLY A 494 16.12 44.33 -16.61
C GLY A 494 17.40 44.31 -15.71
N ALA A 495 18.60 44.82 -15.99
CA ALA A 495 19.14 45.84 -16.89
C ALA A 495 20.69 45.73 -16.89
N ALA A 496 21.37 46.20 -17.95
CA ALA A 496 22.57 47.06 -17.95
C ALA A 496 23.51 46.86 -19.18
N ALA A 497 23.62 47.95 -19.97
CA ALA A 497 24.79 48.50 -20.70
C ALA A 497 25.52 47.75 -21.87
N ALA A 498 25.16 48.16 -23.11
CA ALA A 498 25.96 48.68 -24.27
C ALA A 498 27.23 47.96 -24.85
N PRO A 499 27.72 48.28 -26.08
CA PRO A 499 27.19 48.07 -27.45
C PRO A 499 28.23 47.38 -28.40
N PRO A 500 28.25 47.57 -29.75
CA PRO A 500 27.66 46.68 -30.76
C PRO A 500 28.68 45.96 -31.69
N GLY A 501 28.23 44.92 -32.41
CA GLY A 501 28.97 44.30 -33.50
C GLY A 501 28.07 43.45 -34.41
N SER A 502 27.72 44.02 -35.55
CA SER A 502 27.01 43.42 -36.69
C SER A 502 27.69 42.18 -37.26
N VAL A 503 26.94 41.21 -37.81
CA VAL A 503 27.17 40.60 -39.15
C VAL A 503 25.89 39.85 -39.59
N THR A 504 25.57 40.06 -40.87
CA THR A 504 24.43 39.60 -41.69
C THR A 504 24.67 38.20 -42.29
N ILE A 505 23.64 37.56 -42.87
CA ILE A 505 23.60 36.93 -44.22
C ILE A 505 22.74 35.64 -44.31
N THR A 506 21.54 35.85 -44.88
CA THR A 506 20.77 35.12 -45.93
C THR A 506 20.67 33.59 -46.00
N THR A 507 19.41 33.16 -46.15
CA THR A 507 18.92 31.99 -46.90
C THR A 507 18.85 32.22 -48.42
N PRO A 508 18.80 31.15 -49.23
CA PRO A 508 18.11 31.18 -50.52
C PRO A 508 16.95 30.17 -50.64
N ALA A 509 15.97 30.62 -51.43
CA ALA A 509 14.82 29.98 -52.10
C ALA A 509 15.25 28.88 -53.11
N ALA A 510 14.45 28.08 -53.84
CA ALA A 510 13.04 27.71 -53.99
C ALA A 510 12.97 26.56 -55.05
N VAL A 511 11.76 26.27 -55.56
CA VAL A 511 11.36 25.54 -56.80
C VAL A 511 10.82 24.13 -56.53
N GLY A 512 9.66 23.66 -57.00
CA GLY A 512 8.59 24.16 -57.88
C GLY A 512 7.59 23.00 -58.13
N GLY A 513 6.30 23.29 -58.38
CA GLY A 513 5.21 22.31 -58.63
C GLY A 513 5.25 21.65 -60.03
N PRO A 514 4.18 20.98 -60.53
CA PRO A 514 2.82 21.57 -60.63
C PRO A 514 1.57 20.62 -60.53
N THR A 515 0.40 21.27 -60.24
CA THR A 515 -1.00 21.15 -60.75
C THR A 515 -1.75 19.77 -60.78
N ALA A 516 -3.10 19.64 -60.66
CA ALA A 516 -4.27 20.50 -60.93
C ALA A 516 -5.59 19.99 -60.26
N GLY A 517 -6.60 20.89 -60.15
CA GLY A 517 -8.07 20.63 -60.10
C GLY A 517 -8.76 20.88 -58.73
N ALA A 518 -9.31 22.07 -58.41
CA ALA A 518 -10.62 22.68 -58.78
C ALA A 518 -11.85 21.81 -58.36
N ALA A 519 -12.95 22.26 -57.75
CA ALA A 519 -13.54 23.57 -57.38
C ALA A 519 -14.56 23.30 -56.22
N GLY A 520 -14.82 24.19 -55.25
CA GLY A 520 -15.82 25.29 -55.28
C GLY A 520 -16.79 25.12 -54.09
N GLY A 521 -16.81 26.01 -53.09
CA GLY A 521 -17.86 27.02 -52.82
C GLY A 521 -19.05 26.43 -52.01
N ALA A 522 -19.69 27.04 -51.01
CA ALA A 522 -19.64 28.34 -50.35
C ALA A 522 -20.37 28.19 -48.98
N ALA A 523 -20.20 29.18 -48.11
CA ALA A 523 -20.79 29.27 -46.77
C ALA A 523 -22.25 29.77 -46.79
N THR A 524 -23.10 29.32 -45.85
CA THR A 524 -24.05 30.19 -45.12
C THR A 524 -24.53 29.54 -43.81
N THR A 525 -24.63 30.35 -42.77
CA THR A 525 -25.23 30.07 -41.44
C THR A 525 -26.74 30.35 -41.45
N VAL A 526 -27.51 29.66 -40.58
CA VAL A 526 -28.50 30.16 -39.58
C VAL A 526 -29.40 29.00 -39.08
N GLY A 527 -29.50 28.84 -37.74
CA GLY A 527 -30.80 28.71 -37.04
C GLY A 527 -31.47 27.34 -36.76
N ALA A 528 -31.23 26.83 -35.54
CA ALA A 528 -32.18 26.28 -34.54
C ALA A 528 -33.22 25.15 -34.82
N SER A 529 -33.20 24.21 -33.86
CA SER A 529 -34.30 23.42 -33.26
C SER A 529 -34.85 22.17 -33.98
N GLY A 530 -35.01 21.09 -33.20
CA GLY A 530 -35.78 19.90 -33.60
C GLY A 530 -35.19 18.58 -33.11
N ALA A 531 -35.59 18.14 -31.91
CA ALA A 531 -35.37 16.77 -31.45
C ALA A 531 -36.29 15.81 -32.23
N ALA A 532 -35.74 14.76 -32.82
CA ALA A 532 -36.49 13.67 -33.42
C ALA A 532 -35.91 12.31 -32.99
N ALA A 533 -36.80 11.45 -32.51
CA ALA A 533 -36.52 10.14 -31.93
C ALA A 533 -35.96 9.16 -32.97
N ALA A 534 -34.84 8.51 -32.64
CA ALA A 534 -34.29 7.40 -33.42
C ALA A 534 -34.97 6.09 -32.99
N VAL A 535 -35.72 5.52 -33.91
CA VAL A 535 -36.26 4.14 -33.87
C VAL A 535 -35.08 3.16 -33.86
N THR A 536 -35.05 2.27 -32.87
CA THR A 536 -34.04 1.21 -32.75
C THR A 536 -34.35 0.07 -33.73
N PRO A 537 -33.38 -0.45 -34.50
CA PRO A 537 -33.62 -1.57 -35.41
C PRO A 537 -33.83 -2.87 -34.63
N THR A 538 -34.82 -3.66 -35.05
CA THR A 538 -35.08 -5.00 -34.51
C THR A 538 -33.97 -5.95 -34.98
N PRO A 539 -33.31 -6.72 -34.09
CA PRO A 539 -32.26 -7.66 -34.49
C PRO A 539 -32.86 -8.82 -35.31
N VAL A 540 -32.23 -9.11 -36.45
CA VAL A 540 -32.51 -10.29 -37.28
C VAL A 540 -31.90 -11.51 -36.60
N LEU A 541 -32.73 -12.45 -36.15
CA LEU A 541 -32.30 -13.70 -35.55
C LEU A 541 -31.97 -14.72 -36.65
N THR A 542 -30.72 -15.16 -36.73
CA THR A 542 -30.30 -16.30 -37.56
C THR A 542 -30.16 -17.55 -36.68
N GLY A 543 -31.23 -18.34 -36.57
CA GLY A 543 -31.28 -19.61 -35.83
C GLY A 543 -32.71 -20.05 -35.51
N THR A 544 -32.90 -21.30 -35.06
CA THR A 544 -34.20 -21.92 -34.71
C THR A 544 -34.85 -21.34 -33.43
N ALA A 545 -34.83 -20.02 -33.29
CA ALA A 545 -35.43 -19.31 -32.17
C ALA A 545 -36.76 -18.68 -32.61
N SER A 546 -37.80 -18.86 -31.82
CA SER A 546 -39.09 -18.18 -31.99
C SER A 546 -39.25 -17.14 -30.90
N ALA A 547 -39.69 -15.93 -31.27
CA ALA A 547 -39.94 -14.84 -30.34
C ALA A 547 -41.43 -14.50 -30.30
N THR A 548 -41.97 -14.30 -29.10
CA THR A 548 -43.34 -13.83 -28.88
C THR A 548 -43.31 -12.58 -28.02
N ALA A 549 -43.98 -11.52 -28.48
CA ALA A 549 -44.08 -10.27 -27.75
C ALA A 549 -45.15 -10.38 -26.65
N SER A 550 -44.79 -10.01 -25.41
CA SER A 550 -45.72 -9.88 -24.29
C SER A 550 -45.63 -8.47 -23.71
N ALA A 551 -46.68 -8.05 -22.98
CA ALA A 551 -46.78 -6.70 -22.40
C ALA A 551 -45.67 -6.34 -21.37
N GLY A 552 -44.75 -7.26 -21.06
CA GLY A 552 -43.62 -7.05 -20.14
C GLY A 552 -42.24 -7.41 -20.72
N GLY A 553 -42.11 -7.53 -22.05
CA GLY A 553 -40.85 -7.88 -22.71
C GLY A 553 -41.01 -8.95 -23.80
N VAL A 554 -39.90 -9.28 -24.46
CA VAL A 554 -39.85 -10.29 -25.52
C VAL A 554 -39.42 -11.62 -24.92
N GLU A 555 -40.20 -12.67 -25.13
CA GLU A 555 -39.83 -14.01 -24.70
C GLU A 555 -39.26 -14.78 -25.90
N ILE A 556 -38.03 -15.26 -25.76
CA ILE A 556 -37.26 -15.95 -26.80
C ILE A 556 -37.07 -17.40 -26.38
N VAL A 557 -37.57 -18.32 -27.20
CA VAL A 557 -37.36 -19.76 -26.99
C VAL A 557 -36.17 -20.21 -27.84
N VAL A 558 -35.11 -20.70 -27.19
CA VAL A 558 -33.88 -21.17 -27.85
C VAL A 558 -33.82 -22.69 -27.82
N GLY A 559 -33.85 -23.29 -29.02
CA GLY A 559 -33.72 -24.74 -29.20
C GLY A 559 -34.82 -25.58 -28.53
N GLY A 560 -35.98 -24.98 -28.23
CA GLY A 560 -37.15 -25.66 -27.61
C GLY A 560 -36.96 -26.09 -26.15
N ARG A 561 -35.83 -25.77 -25.50
CA ARG A 561 -35.52 -26.17 -24.11
C ARG A 561 -35.37 -25.00 -23.15
N TYR A 562 -34.96 -23.84 -23.65
CA TYR A 562 -34.69 -22.68 -22.83
C TYR A 562 -35.58 -21.52 -23.25
N THR A 563 -36.28 -20.94 -22.28
CA THR A 563 -37.10 -19.74 -22.46
C THR A 563 -36.42 -18.58 -21.77
N VAL A 564 -36.07 -17.54 -22.54
CA VAL A 564 -35.39 -16.35 -22.05
C VAL A 564 -36.35 -15.17 -22.15
N ARG A 565 -36.66 -14.54 -21.02
CA ARG A 565 -37.47 -13.32 -20.98
C ARG A 565 -36.58 -12.09 -20.99
N VAL A 566 -36.66 -11.32 -22.06
CA VAL A 566 -35.88 -10.10 -22.26
C VAL A 566 -36.74 -8.90 -21.86
N PRO A 567 -36.40 -8.17 -20.77
CA PRO A 567 -37.16 -7.00 -20.35
C PRO A 567 -37.00 -5.83 -21.35
N PRO A 568 -37.96 -4.89 -21.40
CA PRO A 568 -37.85 -3.70 -22.23
C PRO A 568 -36.59 -2.90 -21.88
N GLY A 569 -35.79 -2.54 -22.89
CA GLY A 569 -34.56 -1.75 -22.71
C GLY A 569 -33.30 -2.56 -22.37
N ALA A 570 -33.35 -3.89 -22.38
CA ALA A 570 -32.15 -4.71 -22.25
C ALA A 570 -31.13 -4.42 -23.38
N ASP A 571 -29.84 -4.36 -23.02
CA ASP A 571 -28.75 -4.13 -23.97
C ASP A 571 -28.72 -5.23 -25.05
N PRO A 572 -28.87 -4.89 -26.35
CA PRO A 572 -28.82 -5.84 -27.45
C PRO A 572 -27.55 -6.70 -27.48
N ALA A 573 -26.40 -6.16 -27.06
CA ALA A 573 -25.14 -6.91 -27.03
C ALA A 573 -25.14 -8.00 -25.95
N MET A 574 -25.72 -7.70 -24.78
CA MET A 574 -25.87 -8.65 -23.68
C MET A 574 -26.86 -9.76 -24.05
N VAL A 575 -28.00 -9.40 -24.66
CA VAL A 575 -28.99 -10.37 -25.13
C VAL A 575 -28.39 -11.29 -26.20
N SER A 576 -27.64 -10.72 -27.16
CA SER A 576 -26.94 -11.50 -28.18
C SER A 576 -25.93 -12.49 -27.57
N ALA A 577 -25.07 -12.02 -26.64
CA ALA A 577 -24.10 -12.88 -25.97
C ALA A 577 -24.74 -14.01 -25.14
N LEU A 578 -25.87 -13.72 -24.47
CA LEU A 578 -26.61 -14.73 -23.71
C LEU A 578 -27.21 -15.80 -24.63
N LEU A 579 -27.81 -15.39 -25.75
CA LEU A 579 -28.35 -16.31 -26.74
C LEU A 579 -27.24 -17.17 -27.36
N ASP A 580 -26.07 -16.58 -27.65
CA ASP A 580 -24.89 -17.29 -28.17
C ASP A 580 -24.36 -18.35 -27.19
N ILE A 581 -24.37 -18.06 -25.88
CA ILE A 581 -23.98 -19.01 -24.84
C ILE A 581 -24.98 -20.16 -24.77
N LEU A 582 -26.29 -19.86 -24.82
CA LEU A 582 -27.34 -20.86 -24.76
C LEU A 582 -27.35 -21.75 -26.01
N ASP A 583 -27.04 -21.18 -27.18
CA ASP A 583 -26.94 -21.91 -28.44
C ASP A 583 -25.73 -22.86 -28.47
N ARG A 584 -24.59 -22.46 -27.90
CA ARG A 584 -23.39 -23.31 -27.76
C ARG A 584 -23.53 -24.43 -26.73
N ARG A 585 -24.58 -24.39 -25.89
CA ARG A 585 -24.90 -25.44 -24.90
C ARG A 585 -25.93 -26.46 -25.42
N ARG A 586 -26.22 -26.45 -26.73
CA ARG A 586 -27.06 -27.45 -27.42
C ARG A 586 -26.57 -28.88 -27.24
#